data_AF-A0A516Q047-F1
#
_entry.id   AF-A0A516Q047-F1
#
_cell.length_a   1.000
_cell.length_b   1.000
_cell.length_c   1.000
_cell.angle_alpha   90.00
_cell.angle_beta   90.00
_cell.angle_gamma   90.00
#
_symmetry.space_group_name_H-M   'P 1'
#
loop_
_entity.id
_entity.type
_entity.pdbx_description
1 polymer ?
#
loop_
_entity_poly.entity_id
_entity_poly.type
_entity_poly.pdbx_seq_one_letter_code
_entity_poly.pdbx_strand_id
1 'polypeptide(L)'
;MPRPIGLHAVQHQVDVPHPVLGDPARQCRGADRARDAGVAQIVSVSVRDAKPGNKLSSGVHGEVDEHLRGSDVPYAIVQPTMFMQNLLRDLRDDRFHGAYGTAPANYIDARDIGDVAAALLTGRVGPSRDYLLTGPQSLTHQEIATAMTVALGREIRYVDLPPSELAQRFRDEGVPEPYATDLPAAQTASPLSWAEVNRTVEEVTGRPARMLNEFLRDHADVLQR
;
A
#
# COMPACT_ATOMS: atom_id res chain seq x y z
N MET A 1 -18.93 -21.77 -22.15
CA MET A 1 -17.75 -21.98 -21.28
C MET A 1 -17.52 -20.71 -20.48
N PRO A 2 -17.13 -20.78 -19.18
CA PRO A 2 -16.77 -19.59 -18.42
C PRO A 2 -15.52 -18.94 -19.03
N ARG A 3 -15.54 -17.61 -19.21
CA ARG A 3 -14.38 -16.85 -19.68
C ARG A 3 -13.29 -16.84 -18.59
N PRO A 4 -12.00 -16.90 -18.94
CA PRO A 4 -10.92 -16.84 -17.96
C PRO A 4 -10.91 -15.49 -17.24
N ILE A 5 -10.60 -15.50 -15.95
CA ILE A 5 -10.35 -14.29 -15.15
C ILE A 5 -8.84 -14.04 -15.18
N GLY A 6 -8.43 -12.85 -15.62
CA GLY A 6 -7.02 -12.46 -15.71
C GLY A 6 -6.59 -11.68 -14.47
N LEU A 7 -5.48 -12.10 -13.85
CA LEU A 7 -4.83 -11.29 -12.82
C LEU A 7 -3.79 -10.38 -13.47
N HIS A 8 -3.99 -9.07 -13.37
CA HIS A 8 -2.93 -8.09 -13.58
C HIS A 8 -2.52 -7.52 -12.22
N ALA A 9 -1.73 -8.28 -11.48
CA ALA A 9 -1.02 -7.78 -10.31
C ALA A 9 0.32 -7.20 -10.77
N VAL A 10 0.51 -5.89 -10.63
CA VAL A 10 1.82 -5.25 -10.78
C VAL A 10 2.08 -4.47 -9.50
N GLN A 11 2.61 -5.13 -8.48
CA GLN A 11 3.34 -4.43 -7.43
C GLN A 11 4.83 -4.64 -7.63
N HIS A 12 5.50 -3.59 -8.09
CA HIS A 12 6.96 -3.50 -8.20
C HIS A 12 7.65 -3.28 -6.83
N GLN A 13 6.99 -3.54 -5.70
CA GLN A 13 7.44 -3.05 -4.40
C GLN A 13 8.06 -4.11 -3.46
N VAL A 14 8.11 -5.38 -3.85
CA VAL A 14 8.51 -6.44 -2.90
C VAL A 14 10.02 -6.71 -2.90
N ASP A 15 10.79 -6.30 -3.93
CA ASP A 15 12.18 -6.77 -4.11
C ASP A 15 13.21 -5.72 -4.56
N VAL A 16 12.85 -4.42 -4.60
CA VAL A 16 13.81 -3.36 -4.95
C VAL A 16 14.20 -2.56 -3.70
N PRO A 17 15.50 -2.25 -3.49
CA PRO A 17 15.96 -1.48 -2.32
C PRO A 17 15.29 -0.10 -2.20
N HIS A 18 14.82 0.44 -3.33
CA HIS A 18 14.15 1.72 -3.42
C HIS A 18 12.90 1.61 -4.30
N PRO A 19 11.85 2.40 -4.03
CA PRO A 19 10.68 2.45 -4.90
C PRO A 19 11.08 2.94 -6.30
N VAL A 20 10.87 2.11 -7.31
CA VAL A 20 11.02 2.49 -8.72
C VAL A 20 9.64 2.87 -9.24
N LEU A 21 9.53 4.04 -9.86
CA LEU A 21 8.29 4.43 -10.56
C LEU A 21 8.01 3.41 -11.66
N GLY A 22 6.82 2.79 -11.61
CA GLY A 22 6.36 1.93 -12.69
C GLY A 22 6.15 2.72 -13.98
N ASP A 23 6.21 2.04 -15.13
CA ASP A 23 5.80 2.61 -16.43
C ASP A 23 4.28 2.43 -16.57
N PRO A 24 3.45 3.49 -16.46
CA PRO A 24 2.00 3.38 -16.58
C PRO A 24 1.59 2.89 -17.97
N ALA A 25 2.29 3.32 -19.02
CA ALA A 25 1.99 2.89 -20.39
C ALA A 25 2.23 1.39 -20.58
N ARG A 26 3.25 0.80 -19.93
CA ARG A 26 3.45 -0.65 -19.91
C ARG A 26 2.31 -1.39 -19.22
N GLN A 27 1.78 -0.84 -18.14
CA GLN A 27 0.68 -1.43 -17.40
C GLN A 27 -0.64 -1.35 -18.19
N CYS A 28 -0.95 -0.19 -18.79
CA CYS A 28 -2.11 -0.01 -19.66
C CYS A 28 -2.08 -0.96 -20.87
N ARG A 29 -0.91 -1.13 -21.51
CA ARG A 29 -0.72 -2.13 -22.57
C ARG A 29 -0.98 -3.57 -22.10
N GLY A 30 -0.69 -3.87 -20.82
CA GLY A 30 -1.04 -5.15 -20.21
C GLY A 30 -2.55 -5.34 -20.11
N ALA A 31 -3.24 -4.34 -19.54
CA ALA A 31 -4.69 -4.34 -19.42
C ALA A 31 -5.40 -4.45 -20.78
N ASP A 32 -4.91 -3.74 -21.79
CA ASP A 32 -5.41 -3.81 -23.16
C ASP A 32 -5.32 -5.22 -23.74
N ARG A 33 -4.18 -5.90 -23.55
CA ARG A 33 -4.01 -7.28 -24.00
C ARG A 33 -4.93 -8.25 -23.28
N ALA A 34 -5.17 -8.05 -21.99
CA ALA A 34 -6.13 -8.87 -21.24
C ALA A 34 -7.56 -8.67 -21.77
N ARG A 35 -7.96 -7.42 -22.02
CA ARG A 35 -9.24 -7.11 -22.68
C ARG A 35 -9.33 -7.81 -24.04
N ASP A 36 -8.32 -7.67 -24.89
CA ASP A 36 -8.33 -8.25 -26.24
C ASP A 36 -8.35 -9.80 -26.20
N ALA A 37 -7.82 -10.41 -25.13
CA ALA A 37 -7.93 -11.84 -24.85
C ALA A 37 -9.30 -12.26 -24.31
N GLY A 38 -10.21 -11.32 -24.06
CA GLY A 38 -11.58 -11.57 -23.62
C GLY A 38 -11.67 -12.01 -22.15
N VAL A 39 -10.78 -11.53 -21.27
CA VAL A 39 -10.89 -11.82 -19.84
C VAL A 39 -12.21 -11.34 -19.27
N ALA A 40 -12.75 -12.08 -18.29
CA ALA A 40 -14.02 -11.73 -17.67
C ALA A 40 -13.94 -10.50 -16.76
N GLN A 41 -12.77 -10.24 -16.18
CA GLN A 41 -12.50 -9.11 -15.28
C GLN A 41 -10.99 -8.88 -15.18
N ILE A 42 -10.59 -7.64 -14.86
CA ILE A 42 -9.26 -7.28 -14.38
C ILE A 42 -9.33 -6.86 -12.91
N VAL A 43 -8.53 -7.51 -12.05
CA VAL A 43 -8.31 -7.04 -10.67
C VAL A 43 -6.94 -6.38 -10.62
N SER A 44 -6.90 -5.10 -10.27
CA SER A 44 -5.69 -4.26 -10.22
C SER A 44 -5.37 -3.87 -8.79
N VAL A 45 -4.09 -3.92 -8.41
CA VAL A 45 -3.61 -3.37 -7.13
C VAL A 45 -3.04 -1.98 -7.38
N SER A 46 -3.74 -0.99 -6.85
CA SER A 46 -3.43 0.44 -6.93
C SER A 46 -2.93 0.94 -5.57
N VAL A 47 -3.12 2.23 -5.28
CA VAL A 47 -2.89 2.87 -3.98
C VAL A 47 -4.04 3.81 -3.65
N ARG A 48 -4.28 4.06 -2.36
CA ARG A 48 -5.24 5.08 -1.92
C ARG A 48 -5.00 6.41 -2.63
N ASP A 49 -6.11 7.06 -3.02
CA ASP A 49 -6.14 8.40 -3.64
C ASP A 49 -5.31 8.54 -4.94
N ALA A 50 -5.02 7.42 -5.62
CA ALA A 50 -4.35 7.42 -6.93
C ALA A 50 -5.10 8.28 -7.95
N LYS A 51 -4.40 9.27 -8.52
CA LYS A 51 -4.94 10.19 -9.54
C LYS A 51 -3.83 10.61 -10.51
N PRO A 52 -4.12 10.72 -11.82
CA PRO A 52 -3.14 11.25 -12.78
C PRO A 52 -2.62 12.62 -12.34
N GLY A 53 -1.32 12.85 -12.54
CA GLY A 53 -0.66 14.09 -12.14
C GLY A 53 -0.27 14.18 -10.66
N ASN A 54 -0.68 13.23 -9.81
CA ASN A 54 -0.11 13.12 -8.46
C ASN A 54 1.39 12.81 -8.52
N LYS A 55 2.10 13.16 -7.44
CA LYS A 55 3.52 12.84 -7.29
C LYS A 55 3.75 11.34 -7.08
N LEU A 56 4.98 10.91 -7.36
CA LEU A 56 5.48 9.56 -7.08
C LEU A 56 4.58 8.45 -7.67
N SER A 57 4.49 7.30 -6.99
CA SER A 57 3.71 6.15 -7.46
C SER A 57 2.21 6.44 -7.57
N SER A 58 1.66 7.39 -6.79
CA SER A 58 0.24 7.75 -6.85
C SER A 58 -0.18 8.28 -8.22
N GLY A 59 0.71 9.03 -8.90
CA GLY A 59 0.48 9.48 -10.28
C GLY A 59 0.44 8.33 -11.28
N VAL A 60 1.43 7.43 -11.20
CA VAL A 60 1.53 6.24 -12.06
C VAL A 60 0.30 5.34 -11.89
N HIS A 61 -0.09 5.05 -10.65
CA HIS A 61 -1.30 4.28 -10.38
C HIS A 61 -2.55 4.99 -10.86
N GLY A 62 -2.62 6.32 -10.73
CA GLY A 62 -3.76 7.11 -11.20
C GLY A 62 -3.98 7.02 -12.71
N GLU A 63 -2.91 7.04 -13.50
CA GLU A 63 -2.99 6.86 -14.96
C GLU A 63 -3.54 5.48 -15.34
N VAL A 64 -3.10 4.43 -14.64
CA VAL A 64 -3.57 3.06 -14.87
C VAL A 64 -5.03 2.90 -14.41
N ASP A 65 -5.38 3.48 -13.28
CA ASP A 65 -6.74 3.46 -12.74
C ASP A 65 -7.71 4.17 -13.70
N GLU A 66 -7.37 5.35 -14.22
CA GLU A 66 -8.22 6.02 -15.23
C GLU A 66 -8.33 5.23 -16.54
N HIS A 67 -7.24 4.61 -16.99
CA HIS A 67 -7.28 3.74 -18.17
C HIS A 67 -8.26 2.57 -17.98
N LEU A 68 -8.26 1.92 -16.81
CA LEU A 68 -9.20 0.86 -16.48
C LEU A 68 -10.64 1.38 -16.38
N ARG A 69 -10.86 2.54 -15.73
CA ARG A 69 -12.20 3.16 -15.64
C ARG A 69 -12.77 3.54 -17.01
N GLY A 70 -11.92 3.91 -17.97
CA GLY A 70 -12.31 4.20 -19.35
C GLY A 70 -12.45 2.97 -20.25
N SER A 71 -12.13 1.78 -19.76
CA SER A 71 -12.20 0.53 -20.52
C SER A 71 -13.59 -0.13 -20.46
N ASP A 72 -13.88 -1.01 -21.41
CA ASP A 72 -15.11 -1.80 -21.48
C ASP A 72 -14.99 -3.18 -20.79
N VAL A 73 -13.82 -3.52 -20.26
CA VAL A 73 -13.62 -4.73 -19.47
C VAL A 73 -14.03 -4.50 -18.01
N PRO A 74 -14.81 -5.41 -17.39
CA PRO A 74 -15.11 -5.31 -15.96
C PRO A 74 -13.82 -5.22 -15.14
N TYR A 75 -13.82 -4.40 -14.09
CA TYR A 75 -12.63 -4.20 -13.28
C TYR A 75 -12.92 -4.21 -11.77
N ALA A 76 -11.88 -4.44 -10.97
CA ALA A 76 -11.87 -4.11 -9.55
C ALA A 76 -10.52 -3.48 -9.22
N ILE A 77 -10.53 -2.20 -8.84
CA ILE A 77 -9.32 -1.47 -8.47
C ILE A 77 -9.19 -1.55 -6.94
N VAL A 78 -8.18 -2.25 -6.45
CA VAL A 78 -7.90 -2.43 -5.03
C VAL A 78 -6.94 -1.32 -4.58
N GLN A 79 -7.38 -0.44 -3.69
CA GLN A 79 -6.65 0.73 -3.24
C GLN A 79 -6.26 0.60 -1.76
N PRO A 80 -5.16 -0.09 -1.44
CA PRO A 80 -4.67 -0.22 -0.08
C PRO A 80 -4.12 1.08 0.50
N THR A 81 -4.12 1.16 1.83
CA THR A 81 -3.35 2.13 2.63
C THR A 81 -1.88 1.72 2.73
N MET A 82 -1.12 2.31 3.66
CA MET A 82 0.29 1.97 3.85
C MET A 82 0.46 0.51 4.28
N PHE A 83 1.55 -0.12 3.86
CA PHE A 83 1.72 -1.55 4.10
C PHE A 83 2.39 -1.75 5.46
N MET A 84 1.89 -2.67 6.27
CA MET A 84 2.56 -3.04 7.53
C MET A 84 4.00 -3.53 7.28
N GLN A 85 4.27 -4.11 6.10
CA GLN A 85 5.60 -4.53 5.64
C GLN A 85 6.60 -3.37 5.57
N ASN A 86 6.15 -2.13 5.39
CA ASN A 86 7.02 -0.96 5.45
C ASN A 86 7.66 -0.81 6.84
N LEU A 87 6.96 -1.20 7.91
CA LEU A 87 7.49 -1.14 9.28
C LEU A 87 8.69 -2.07 9.48
N LEU A 88 8.69 -3.25 8.82
CA LEU A 88 9.83 -4.18 8.84
C LEU A 88 11.03 -3.58 8.11
N ARG A 89 10.77 -2.91 6.98
CA ARG A 89 11.79 -2.27 6.17
C ARG A 89 12.38 -1.04 6.87
N ASP A 90 11.56 -0.28 7.59
CA ASP A 90 11.94 1.04 8.10
C ASP A 90 12.59 0.98 9.49
N LEU A 91 12.43 -0.12 10.22
CA LEU A 91 13.08 -0.31 11.51
C LEU A 91 14.59 -0.58 11.36
N ARG A 92 15.43 0.31 11.87
CA ARG A 92 16.91 0.20 11.91
C ARG A 92 17.43 0.68 13.25
N ASP A 93 18.31 -0.08 13.88
CA ASP A 93 18.91 0.23 15.18
C ASP A 93 17.85 0.64 16.23
N ASP A 94 16.77 -0.15 16.30
CA ASP A 94 15.61 0.06 17.18
C ASP A 94 14.87 1.39 17.01
N ARG A 95 15.02 2.00 15.82
CA ARG A 95 14.39 3.28 15.46
C ARG A 95 13.80 3.22 14.07
N PHE A 96 12.71 3.96 13.87
CA PHE A 96 12.23 4.28 12.53
C PHE A 96 11.88 5.76 12.48
N HIS A 97 12.02 6.36 11.30
CA HIS A 97 11.96 7.80 11.11
C HIS A 97 10.81 8.17 10.19
N GLY A 98 10.20 9.33 10.43
CA GLY A 98 9.13 9.87 9.60
C GLY A 98 8.93 11.35 9.86
N ALA A 99 7.98 11.95 9.14
CA ALA A 99 7.61 13.36 9.27
C ALA A 99 6.09 13.50 9.41
N TYR A 100 5.47 12.60 10.18
CA TYR A 100 4.02 12.49 10.36
C TYR A 100 3.48 13.32 11.54
N GLY A 101 4.35 13.84 12.41
CA GLY A 101 3.92 14.52 13.62
C GLY A 101 3.11 13.59 14.52
N THR A 102 1.96 14.10 14.98
CA THR A 102 1.00 13.36 15.82
C THR A 102 -0.17 12.79 15.01
N ALA A 103 -0.14 12.90 13.68
CA ALA A 103 -1.24 12.42 12.84
C ALA A 103 -1.31 10.88 12.88
N PRO A 104 -2.49 10.29 13.12
CA PRO A 104 -2.68 8.86 12.97
C PRO A 104 -2.68 8.50 11.48
N ALA A 105 -2.32 7.25 11.20
CA ALA A 105 -2.39 6.70 9.87
C ALA A 105 -2.85 5.24 9.90
N ASN A 106 -3.42 4.80 8.79
CA ASN A 106 -3.87 3.43 8.61
C ASN A 106 -2.81 2.61 7.88
N TYR A 107 -2.53 1.43 8.43
CA TYR A 107 -1.65 0.43 7.85
C TYR A 107 -2.40 -0.88 7.63
N ILE A 108 -2.29 -1.46 6.44
CA ILE A 108 -2.87 -2.75 6.06
C ILE A 108 -1.78 -3.79 5.87
N ASP A 109 -2.07 -5.03 6.23
CA ASP A 109 -1.18 -6.16 5.94
C ASP A 109 -1.29 -6.56 4.46
N ALA A 110 -0.17 -6.69 3.74
CA ALA A 110 -0.18 -7.16 2.36
C ALA A 110 -0.90 -8.52 2.17
N ARG A 111 -0.98 -9.35 3.22
CA ARG A 111 -1.76 -10.60 3.21
C ARG A 111 -3.26 -10.35 3.04
N ASP A 112 -3.81 -9.28 3.62
CA ASP A 112 -5.22 -8.89 3.45
C ASP A 112 -5.49 -8.39 2.03
N ILE A 113 -4.54 -7.67 1.42
CA ILE A 113 -4.63 -7.24 0.02
C ILE A 113 -4.67 -8.45 -0.90
N GLY A 114 -3.79 -9.43 -0.65
CA GLY A 114 -3.76 -10.69 -1.38
C GLY A 114 -5.05 -11.51 -1.22
N ASP A 115 -5.57 -11.62 0.01
CA ASP A 115 -6.84 -12.30 0.30
C ASP A 115 -8.02 -11.64 -0.45
N VAL A 116 -8.10 -10.29 -0.46
CA VAL A 116 -9.12 -9.54 -1.22
C VAL A 116 -8.97 -9.75 -2.72
N ALA A 117 -7.76 -9.61 -3.26
CA ALA A 117 -7.52 -9.81 -4.68
C ALA A 117 -7.90 -11.25 -5.11
N ALA A 118 -7.51 -12.25 -4.32
CA ALA A 118 -7.86 -13.65 -4.57
C ALA A 118 -9.38 -13.87 -4.55
N ALA A 119 -10.10 -13.29 -3.60
CA ALA A 119 -11.55 -13.39 -3.51
C ALA A 119 -12.25 -12.76 -4.73
N LEU A 120 -11.77 -11.60 -5.19
CA LEU A 120 -12.31 -10.93 -6.39
C LEU A 120 -12.04 -11.72 -7.67
N LEU A 121 -10.85 -12.34 -7.78
CA LEU A 121 -10.47 -13.15 -8.93
C LEU A 121 -11.18 -14.50 -9.01
N THR A 122 -11.63 -15.04 -7.88
CA THR A 122 -12.24 -16.38 -7.81
C THR A 122 -13.76 -16.32 -7.62
N GLY A 123 -14.29 -15.16 -7.23
CA GLY A 123 -15.71 -14.90 -7.05
C GLY A 123 -16.46 -14.63 -8.36
N ARG A 124 -17.77 -14.37 -8.21
CA ARG A 124 -18.59 -13.87 -9.32
C ARG A 124 -18.17 -12.43 -9.63
N VAL A 125 -17.95 -12.15 -10.92
CA VAL A 125 -17.70 -10.78 -11.41
C VAL A 125 -18.88 -9.89 -11.04
N GLY A 126 -18.60 -8.89 -10.20
CA GLY A 126 -19.54 -7.86 -9.78
C GLY A 126 -19.47 -6.61 -10.66
N PRO A 127 -20.17 -5.52 -10.28
CA PRO A 127 -20.03 -4.23 -10.95
C PRO A 127 -18.60 -3.69 -10.80
N SER A 128 -18.12 -3.02 -11.84
CA SER A 128 -16.81 -2.35 -11.80
C SER A 128 -16.80 -1.26 -10.73
N ARG A 129 -15.83 -1.34 -9.81
CA ARG A 129 -15.68 -0.35 -8.74
C ARG A 129 -14.29 -0.39 -8.10
N ASP A 130 -14.04 0.62 -7.29
CA ASP A 130 -12.84 0.77 -6.50
C ASP A 130 -13.08 0.23 -5.08
N TYR A 131 -12.05 -0.41 -4.51
CA TYR A 131 -12.06 -1.05 -3.20
C TYR A 131 -10.97 -0.42 -2.34
N LEU A 132 -11.32 0.60 -1.56
CA LEU A 132 -10.41 1.14 -0.56
C LEU A 132 -10.20 0.09 0.52
N LEU A 133 -8.94 -0.33 0.74
CA LEU A 133 -8.60 -1.31 1.76
C LEU A 133 -7.80 -0.67 2.88
N THR A 134 -8.28 -0.86 4.11
CA THR A 134 -7.63 -0.38 5.32
C THR A 134 -7.33 -1.54 6.25
N GLY A 135 -6.29 -1.42 7.08
CA GLY A 135 -6.20 -2.26 8.27
C GLY A 135 -7.27 -1.89 9.30
N PRO A 136 -7.41 -2.68 10.37
CA PRO A 136 -8.50 -2.53 11.33
C PRO A 136 -8.27 -1.38 12.34
N GLN A 137 -7.14 -0.69 12.28
CA GLN A 137 -6.71 0.27 13.29
C GLN A 137 -6.23 1.58 12.67
N SER A 138 -6.41 2.67 13.41
CA SER A 138 -5.88 3.99 13.11
C SER A 138 -4.87 4.32 14.21
N LEU A 139 -3.58 4.39 13.87
CA LEU A 139 -2.51 4.46 14.86
C LEU A 139 -1.56 5.60 14.54
N THR A 140 -1.16 6.35 15.56
CA THR A 140 -0.01 7.25 15.48
C THR A 140 1.29 6.44 15.40
N HIS A 141 2.34 7.04 14.85
CA HIS A 141 3.64 6.37 14.76
C HIS A 141 4.25 6.09 16.15
N GLN A 142 3.88 6.85 17.19
CA GLN A 142 4.25 6.54 18.57
C GLN A 142 3.51 5.32 19.13
N GLU A 143 2.22 5.13 18.80
CA GLU A 143 1.49 3.93 19.17
C GLU A 143 2.04 2.69 18.44
N ILE A 144 2.44 2.84 17.17
CA ILE A 144 3.16 1.79 16.43
C ILE A 144 4.46 1.43 17.14
N ALA A 145 5.29 2.41 17.51
CA ALA A 145 6.54 2.16 18.24
C ALA A 145 6.30 1.46 19.59
N THR A 146 5.22 1.82 20.29
CA THR A 146 4.80 1.17 21.53
C THR A 146 4.40 -0.28 21.30
N ALA A 147 3.61 -0.56 20.26
CA ALA A 147 3.23 -1.92 19.89
C ALA A 147 4.44 -2.78 19.50
N MET A 148 5.39 -2.22 18.75
CA MET A 148 6.65 -2.87 18.41
C MET A 148 7.50 -3.15 19.65
N THR A 149 7.59 -2.19 20.59
CA THR A 149 8.30 -2.38 21.87
C THR A 149 7.76 -3.57 22.65
N VAL A 150 6.43 -3.67 22.76
CA VAL A 150 5.77 -4.79 23.44
C VAL A 150 6.03 -6.11 22.72
N ALA A 151 5.92 -6.12 21.39
CA ALA A 151 6.11 -7.35 20.60
C ALA A 151 7.55 -7.87 20.62
N LEU A 152 8.54 -6.97 20.64
CA LEU A 152 9.97 -7.31 20.55
C LEU A 152 10.65 -7.43 21.91
N GLY A 153 10.03 -6.95 22.99
CA GLY A 153 10.60 -7.00 24.34
C GLY A 153 11.80 -6.07 24.55
N ARG A 154 11.99 -5.08 23.67
CA ARG A 154 13.04 -4.05 23.74
C ARG A 154 12.50 -2.71 23.26
N GLU A 155 13.11 -1.62 23.70
CA GLU A 155 12.62 -0.28 23.40
C GLU A 155 12.76 0.06 21.91
N ILE A 156 11.64 0.29 21.23
CA ILE A 156 11.57 0.79 19.85
C ILE A 156 11.10 2.23 19.86
N ARG A 157 11.77 3.11 19.12
CA ARG A 157 11.43 4.54 19.08
C ARG A 157 11.04 5.01 17.68
N TYR A 158 9.92 5.70 17.59
CA TYR A 158 9.64 6.57 16.45
C TYR A 158 10.36 7.91 16.63
N VAL A 159 11.10 8.32 15.60
CA VAL A 159 11.79 9.62 15.54
C VAL A 159 11.11 10.48 14.48
N ASP A 160 10.31 11.44 14.93
CA ASP A 160 9.69 12.43 14.05
C ASP A 160 10.73 13.51 13.69
N LEU A 161 10.98 13.68 12.40
CA LEU A 161 11.97 14.62 11.87
C LEU A 161 11.28 15.73 11.06
N PRO A 162 11.83 16.95 11.05
CA PRO A 162 11.46 17.96 10.06
C PRO A 162 11.62 17.39 8.63
N PRO A 163 10.74 17.75 7.67
CA PRO A 163 10.76 17.18 6.31
C PRO A 163 12.11 17.33 5.60
N SER A 164 12.79 18.45 5.81
CA SER A 164 14.12 18.70 5.25
C SER A 164 15.20 17.77 5.80
N GLU A 165 15.13 17.43 7.09
CA GLU A 165 16.07 16.51 7.73
C GLU A 165 15.79 15.07 7.31
N LEU A 166 14.52 14.67 7.23
CA LEU A 166 14.14 13.36 6.70
C LEU A 166 14.56 13.21 5.24
N ALA A 167 14.42 14.26 4.42
CA ALA A 167 14.88 14.25 3.04
C ALA A 167 16.40 14.11 2.92
N GLN A 168 17.16 14.80 3.77
CA GLN A 168 18.61 14.62 3.83
C GLN A 168 18.98 13.19 4.22
N ARG A 169 18.31 12.63 5.24
CA ARG A 169 18.51 11.25 5.67
C ARG A 169 18.24 10.25 4.54
N PHE A 170 17.12 10.40 3.83
CA PHE A 170 16.81 9.54 2.67
C PHE A 170 17.88 9.63 1.58
N ARG A 171 18.42 10.83 1.30
CA ARG A 171 19.55 10.99 0.37
C ARG A 171 20.81 10.27 0.86
N ASP A 172 21.13 10.37 2.15
CA ASP A 172 22.29 9.70 2.75
C ASP A 172 22.12 8.16 2.74
N GLU A 173 20.88 7.67 2.82
CA GLU A 173 20.50 6.26 2.68
C GLU A 173 20.39 5.80 1.20
N GLY A 174 20.69 6.67 0.24
CA GLY A 174 20.71 6.34 -1.19
C GLY A 174 19.33 6.30 -1.86
N VAL A 175 18.27 6.78 -1.20
CA VAL A 175 16.95 6.90 -1.81
C VAL A 175 17.03 7.89 -3.00
N PRO A 176 16.61 7.48 -4.21
CA PRO A 176 16.71 8.33 -5.39
C PRO A 176 15.71 9.49 -5.35
N GLU A 177 16.04 10.59 -6.00
CA GLU A 177 15.05 11.62 -6.32
C GLU A 177 14.05 11.10 -7.37
N PRO A 178 12.78 11.55 -7.33
CA PRO A 178 12.23 12.56 -6.43
C PRO A 178 11.76 12.03 -5.06
N TYR A 179 11.91 10.72 -4.77
CA TYR A 179 11.37 10.12 -3.55
C TYR A 179 11.98 10.69 -2.27
N ALA A 180 13.29 10.98 -2.27
CA ALA A 180 13.96 11.54 -1.10
C ALA A 180 13.36 12.89 -0.68
N THR A 181 12.97 13.74 -1.65
CA THR A 181 12.34 15.04 -1.36
C THR A 181 10.82 14.95 -1.18
N ASP A 182 10.12 14.20 -2.03
CA ASP A 182 8.66 14.24 -2.08
C ASP A 182 7.97 13.37 -1.02
N LEU A 183 8.59 12.27 -0.55
CA LEU A 183 8.00 11.44 0.51
C LEU A 183 7.86 12.19 1.83
N PRO A 184 8.91 12.85 2.38
CA PRO A 184 8.78 13.62 3.61
C PRO A 184 7.70 14.71 3.53
N ALA A 185 7.62 15.41 2.39
CA ALA A 185 6.59 16.42 2.17
C ALA A 185 5.17 15.82 2.17
N ALA A 186 4.99 14.64 1.57
CA ALA A 186 3.72 13.92 1.58
C ALA A 186 3.34 13.46 3.00
N GLN A 187 4.30 12.98 3.80
CA GLN A 187 4.05 12.55 5.18
C GLN A 187 3.54 13.71 6.05
N THR A 188 4.14 14.89 5.92
CA THR A 188 3.70 16.08 6.67
C THR A 188 2.36 16.63 6.21
N ALA A 189 2.06 16.51 4.91
CA ALA A 189 0.78 16.94 4.34
C ALA A 189 -0.35 15.91 4.52
N SER A 190 -0.11 14.77 5.17
CA SER A 190 -1.04 13.64 5.26
C SER A 190 -2.43 14.10 5.75
N PRO A 191 -3.49 13.94 4.94
CA PRO A 191 -4.84 14.33 5.34
C PRO A 191 -5.42 13.36 6.38
N LEU A 192 -6.43 13.81 7.14
CA LEU A 192 -7.13 12.96 8.11
C LEU A 192 -7.74 11.70 7.48
N SER A 193 -8.07 11.71 6.18
CA SER A 193 -8.55 10.52 5.46
C SER A 193 -7.52 9.38 5.47
N TRP A 194 -6.23 9.67 5.68
CA TRP A 194 -5.20 8.64 5.78
C TRP A 194 -5.35 7.76 7.02
N ALA A 195 -6.08 8.24 8.02
CA ALA A 195 -6.41 7.55 9.26
C ALA A 195 -7.70 6.72 9.19
N GLU A 196 -8.46 6.79 8.08
CA GLU A 196 -9.74 6.10 7.92
C GLU A 196 -9.60 4.57 8.06
N VAL A 197 -10.57 3.97 8.76
CA VAL A 197 -10.76 2.53 8.91
C VAL A 197 -12.10 2.15 8.29
N ASN A 198 -12.11 1.08 7.49
CA ASN A 198 -13.30 0.50 6.89
C ASN A 198 -13.32 -1.03 7.07
N ARG A 199 -14.40 -1.65 6.58
CA ARG A 199 -14.64 -3.09 6.68
C ARG A 199 -14.51 -3.82 5.34
N THR A 200 -13.93 -3.18 4.31
CA THR A 200 -13.89 -3.73 2.95
C THR A 200 -13.22 -5.11 2.88
N VAL A 201 -12.16 -5.33 3.68
CA VAL A 201 -11.50 -6.65 3.78
C VAL A 201 -12.48 -7.70 4.29
N GLU A 202 -13.24 -7.41 5.33
CA GLU A 202 -14.22 -8.32 5.92
C GLU A 202 -15.40 -8.57 4.97
N GLU A 203 -15.90 -7.51 4.34
CA GLU A 203 -17.01 -7.59 3.38
C GLU A 203 -16.68 -8.46 2.17
N VAL A 204 -15.43 -8.43 1.70
CA VAL A 204 -15.00 -9.19 0.51
C VAL A 204 -14.53 -10.60 0.86
N THR A 205 -13.82 -10.77 1.97
CA THR A 205 -13.16 -12.06 2.32
C THR A 205 -13.92 -12.87 3.37
N GLY A 206 -14.91 -12.28 4.04
CA GLY A 206 -15.61 -12.88 5.18
C GLY A 206 -14.79 -12.94 6.47
N ARG A 207 -13.60 -12.33 6.50
CA ARG A 207 -12.68 -12.33 7.66
C ARG A 207 -12.21 -10.91 7.95
N PRO A 208 -12.11 -10.50 9.23
CA PRO A 208 -11.59 -9.18 9.57
C PRO A 208 -10.15 -9.00 9.10
N ALA A 209 -9.76 -7.76 8.79
CA ALA A 209 -8.38 -7.41 8.50
C ALA A 209 -7.47 -7.73 9.69
N ARG A 210 -6.22 -8.09 9.42
CA ARG A 210 -5.23 -8.48 10.42
C ARG A 210 -4.82 -7.29 11.28
N MET A 211 -4.73 -7.51 12.58
CA MET A 211 -4.30 -6.46 13.52
C MET A 211 -2.78 -6.28 13.50
N LEU A 212 -2.29 -5.09 13.87
CA LEU A 212 -0.85 -4.82 13.93
C LEU A 212 -0.13 -5.78 14.88
N ASN A 213 -0.74 -6.14 16.02
CA ASN A 213 -0.13 -7.06 16.98
C ASN A 213 -0.01 -8.49 16.46
N GLU A 214 -0.92 -8.93 15.58
CA GLU A 214 -0.85 -10.22 14.90
C GLU A 214 0.28 -10.21 13.87
N PHE A 215 0.34 -9.16 13.05
CA PHE A 215 1.42 -8.94 12.11
C PHE A 215 2.80 -8.93 12.80
N LEU A 216 2.98 -8.18 13.88
CA LEU A 216 4.25 -8.10 14.59
C LEU A 216 4.66 -9.45 15.20
N ARG A 217 3.70 -10.25 15.68
CA ARG A 217 3.95 -11.60 16.20
C ARG A 217 4.42 -12.54 15.09
N ASP A 218 3.76 -12.49 13.94
CA ASP A 218 4.05 -13.35 12.79
C ASP A 218 5.41 -13.03 12.14
N HIS A 219 5.90 -11.81 12.32
CA HIS A 219 7.18 -11.32 11.76
C HIS A 219 8.25 -11.05 12.81
N ALA A 220 8.10 -11.59 14.02
CA ALA A 220 9.03 -11.36 15.12
C ALA A 220 10.47 -11.80 14.78
N ASP A 221 10.64 -12.87 14.00
CA ASP A 221 11.94 -13.39 13.57
C ASP A 221 12.69 -12.44 12.63
N VAL A 222 11.96 -11.69 11.79
CA VAL A 222 12.53 -10.67 10.89
C VAL A 222 12.95 -9.43 11.70
N LEU A 223 12.15 -9.04 12.69
CA LEU A 223 12.36 -7.85 13.51
C LEU A 223 13.41 -8.03 14.62
N GLN A 224 13.69 -9.28 15.02
CA GLN A 224 14.68 -9.59 16.06
C GLN A 224 16.13 -9.55 15.56
N ARG A 225 16.35 -9.58 14.24
CA ARG A 225 17.68 -9.46 13.61
C ARG A 225 18.17 -8.02 13.63
#